data_AF-A0A838RP92-F1
#
_entry.id   AF-A0A838RP92-F1
#
_cell.length_a   1.000
_cell.length_b   1.000
_cell.length_c   1.000
_cell.angle_alpha   90.00
_cell.angle_beta   90.00
_cell.angle_gamma   90.00
#
_symmetry.space_group_name_H-M   'P 1'
#
loop_
_entity.id
_entity.type
_entity.pdbx_description
1 polymer ?
#
loop_
_entity_poly.entity_id
_entity_poly.type
_entity_poly.pdbx_seq_one_letter_code
_entity_poly.pdbx_strand_id
1 'polypeptide(L)'
;MGYDTVRALGEEVAQQAEIYLWPPAKRPVGPSGKPGALHAKCAVADQTFLFLSSANLTDYAMKRNIELGVLVQGGALPAQVTTQFGRLIQSGVLERLGR
;
A
#
# COMPACT_ATOMS: atom_id res chain seq x y z
N MET A 1 21.83 -0.62 -7.09
CA MET A 1 21.05 0.14 -6.09
C MET A 1 19.58 -0.06 -6.42
N GLY A 2 18.76 -0.50 -5.46
CA GLY A 2 17.33 -0.71 -5.69
C GLY A 2 16.60 0.60 -5.96
N TYR A 3 15.49 0.54 -6.70
CA TYR A 3 14.63 1.69 -6.93
C TYR A 3 14.01 2.15 -5.61
N ASP A 4 14.27 3.40 -5.22
CA ASP A 4 13.71 4.00 -4.01
C ASP A 4 12.28 4.47 -4.29
N THR A 5 11.32 3.64 -3.92
CA THR A 5 9.89 3.91 -4.08
C THR A 5 9.41 5.07 -3.20
N VAL A 6 10.09 5.38 -2.10
CA VAL A 6 9.72 6.49 -1.23
C VAL A 6 10.06 7.80 -1.93
N ARG A 7 11.29 7.90 -2.46
CA ARG A 7 11.72 9.06 -3.24
C ARG A 7 10.87 9.27 -4.50
N ALA A 8 10.36 8.19 -5.09
CA ALA A 8 9.50 8.24 -6.27
C ALA A 8 8.16 8.98 -6.05
N LEU A 9 7.72 9.13 -4.80
CA LEU A 9 6.51 9.89 -4.46
C LEU A 9 6.73 11.42 -4.52
N GLY A 10 7.98 11.87 -4.63
CA GLY A 10 8.34 13.29 -4.62
C GLY A 10 8.50 13.85 -3.21
N GLU A 11 9.24 14.97 -3.09
CA GLU A 11 9.59 15.57 -1.80
C GLU A 11 8.38 16.06 -1.02
N GLU A 12 7.38 16.63 -1.70
CA GLU A 12 6.17 17.16 -1.07
C GLU A 12 5.39 16.07 -0.34
N VAL A 13 5.13 14.94 -1.02
CA VAL A 13 4.46 13.79 -0.41
C VAL A 13 5.32 13.19 0.69
N ALA A 14 6.63 13.03 0.47
CA ALA A 14 7.53 12.45 1.46
C ALA A 14 7.57 13.26 2.78
N GLN A 15 7.43 14.58 2.72
CA GLN A 15 7.43 15.45 3.91
C GLN A 15 6.11 15.39 4.69
N GLN A 16 4.98 15.20 4.00
CA GLN A 16 3.63 15.22 4.59
C GLN A 16 3.08 13.82 4.91
N ALA A 17 3.69 12.75 4.39
CA ALA A 17 3.24 11.38 4.59
C ALA A 17 3.93 10.70 5.77
N GLU A 18 3.20 9.78 6.41
CA GLU A 18 3.81 8.73 7.22
C GLU A 18 3.96 7.47 6.38
N ILE A 19 5.19 6.98 6.29
CA ILE A 19 5.51 5.82 5.44
C ILE A 19 5.66 4.60 6.33
N TYR A 20 4.99 3.52 5.93
CA TYR A 20 5.08 2.24 6.61
C TYR A 20 5.57 1.17 5.63
N LEU A 21 6.39 0.25 6.12
CA LEU A 21 6.95 -0.86 5.36
C LEU A 21 6.64 -2.20 6.04
N TRP A 22 6.49 -3.27 5.26
CA TRP A 22 6.48 -4.65 5.79
C TRP A 22 7.92 -5.19 5.78
N PRO A 23 8.62 -5.27 6.93
CA PRO A 23 10.05 -5.57 6.93
C PRO A 23 10.32 -6.97 6.39
N PRO A 24 11.36 -7.19 5.56
CA PRO A 24 11.68 -8.51 5.03
C PRO A 24 11.77 -9.61 6.10
N ALA A 25 12.35 -9.28 7.26
CA ALA A 25 12.48 -10.20 8.39
C ALA A 25 11.14 -10.63 9.02
N LYS A 26 10.06 -9.85 8.81
CA LYS A 26 8.71 -10.12 9.31
C LYS A 26 7.80 -10.77 8.26
N ARG A 27 8.32 -11.09 7.09
CA ARG A 27 7.53 -11.71 6.02
C ARG A 27 7.55 -13.23 6.18
N PRO A 28 6.38 -13.90 6.24
CA PRO A 28 6.31 -15.35 6.18
C PRO A 28 7.01 -15.85 4.91
N VAL A 29 7.76 -16.95 5.02
CA VAL A 29 8.46 -17.58 3.90
C VAL A 29 7.70 -18.83 3.50
N GLY A 30 7.30 -18.89 2.22
CA GLY A 30 6.60 -20.05 1.68
C GLY A 30 7.53 -21.24 1.40
N PRO A 31 6.99 -22.41 1.02
CA PRO A 31 7.77 -23.62 0.74
C PRO A 31 8.83 -23.46 -0.36
N SER A 32 8.64 -22.50 -1.27
CA SER A 32 9.60 -22.16 -2.33
C SER A 32 10.76 -21.27 -1.88
N GLY A 33 10.84 -20.93 -0.59
CA GLY A 33 11.84 -20.00 -0.04
C GLY A 33 11.55 -18.53 -0.34
N LYS A 34 10.42 -18.21 -0.99
CA LYS A 34 10.03 -16.83 -1.32
C LYS A 34 9.29 -16.19 -0.14
N PRO A 35 9.68 -14.97 0.29
CA PRO A 35 8.94 -14.22 1.29
C PRO A 35 7.59 -13.74 0.74
N GLY A 36 6.61 -13.54 1.63
CA GLY A 36 5.34 -12.93 1.30
C GLY A 36 5.49 -11.53 0.69
N ALA A 37 4.47 -11.07 -0.02
CA ALA A 37 4.46 -9.76 -0.65
C ALA A 37 3.16 -9.01 -0.34
N LEU A 38 3.28 -7.73 -0.01
CA LEU A 38 2.13 -6.81 0.02
C LEU A 38 1.84 -6.41 -1.43
N HIS A 39 0.69 -6.84 -1.97
CA HIS A 39 0.37 -6.69 -3.39
C HIS A 39 -0.97 -5.97 -3.65
N ALA A 40 -1.64 -5.50 -2.61
CA ALA A 40 -2.83 -4.68 -2.74
C ALA A 40 -2.46 -3.29 -3.29
N LYS A 41 -3.28 -2.76 -4.20
CA LYS A 41 -3.19 -1.37 -4.67
C LYS A 41 -4.53 -0.72 -4.42
N CYS A 42 -4.56 0.10 -3.40
CA CYS A 42 -5.76 0.82 -3.03
C CYS A 42 -5.42 2.18 -2.43
N ALA A 43 -6.37 3.09 -2.52
CA ALA A 43 -6.39 4.33 -1.78
C ALA A 43 -7.70 4.40 -0.99
N VAL A 44 -7.60 4.83 0.28
CA VAL A 44 -8.77 5.05 1.13
C VAL A 44 -8.74 6.50 1.59
N ALA A 45 -9.86 7.20 1.46
CA ALA A 45 -10.00 8.59 1.91
C ALA A 45 -11.16 8.70 2.91
N ASP A 46 -10.87 9.30 4.06
CA ASP A 46 -11.82 9.65 5.13
C ASP A 46 -12.75 8.51 5.56
N GLN A 47 -12.30 7.26 5.41
CA GLN A 47 -13.10 6.06 5.64
C GLN A 47 -14.44 6.04 4.87
N THR A 48 -14.54 6.83 3.80
CA THR A 48 -15.76 7.05 3.01
C THR A 48 -15.57 6.65 1.55
N PHE A 49 -14.35 6.76 1.02
CA PHE A 49 -14.01 6.32 -0.33
C PHE A 49 -12.94 5.24 -0.28
N LEU A 50 -13.12 4.20 -1.08
CA LEU A 50 -12.12 3.18 -1.36
C LEU A 50 -11.97 3.06 -2.88
N PHE A 51 -10.79 3.35 -3.39
CA PHE A 51 -10.40 2.94 -4.73
C PHE A 51 -9.54 1.69 -4.63
N LEU A 52 -9.98 0.58 -5.23
CA LEU A 52 -9.24 -0.68 -5.31
C LEU A 52 -8.96 -0.99 -6.78
N SER A 53 -7.71 -1.27 -7.14
CA SER A 53 -7.33 -1.49 -8.54
C SER A 53 -6.25 -2.57 -8.70
N SER A 54 -6.14 -3.10 -9.91
CA SER A 54 -4.99 -3.90 -10.35
C SER A 54 -3.74 -3.06 -10.59
N ALA A 55 -3.90 -1.76 -10.87
CA ALA A 55 -2.82 -0.87 -11.26
C ALA A 55 -1.80 -0.66 -10.13
N ASN A 56 -0.52 -0.91 -10.44
CA ASN A 56 0.57 -0.40 -9.61
C ASN A 56 0.61 1.14 -9.68
N LEU A 57 1.10 1.79 -8.62
CA LEU A 57 1.31 3.24 -8.59
C LEU A 57 2.59 3.62 -9.37
N THR A 58 2.62 3.30 -10.67
CA THR A 58 3.76 3.53 -11.56
C THR A 58 3.31 4.13 -12.88
N ASP A 59 4.20 4.91 -13.51
CA ASP A 59 3.94 5.51 -14.83
C ASP A 59 3.57 4.46 -15.88
N TYR A 60 4.21 3.29 -15.82
CA TYR A 60 3.96 2.19 -16.75
C TYR A 60 2.52 1.65 -16.60
N ALA A 61 2.08 1.36 -15.38
CA ALA A 61 0.72 0.87 -15.14
C ALA A 61 -0.33 1.92 -15.54
N MET A 62 -0.07 3.20 -15.24
CA MET A 62 -1.01 4.29 -15.54
C MET A 62 -1.14 4.61 -17.03
N LYS A 63 -0.11 4.36 -17.85
CA LYS A 63 -0.08 4.79 -19.26
C LYS A 63 -0.08 3.67 -20.28
N ARG A 64 0.31 2.45 -19.92
CA ARG A 64 0.59 1.37 -20.89
C ARG A 64 -0.18 0.10 -20.64
N ASN A 65 -0.55 -0.19 -19.39
CA ASN A 65 -1.30 -1.39 -19.08
C ASN A 65 -2.80 -1.15 -19.26
N ILE A 66 -3.50 -2.21 -19.65
CA ILE A 66 -4.94 -2.30 -19.40
C ILE A 66 -5.09 -2.70 -17.94
N GLU A 67 -5.71 -1.82 -17.16
CA GLU A 67 -5.95 -2.01 -15.73
C GLU A 67 -7.45 -1.93 -15.45
N LEU A 68 -7.88 -2.55 -14.35
CA LEU A 68 -9.25 -2.49 -13.86
C LEU A 68 -9.26 -2.01 -12.42
N GLY A 69 -10.34 -1.34 -12.01
CA GLY A 69 -10.56 -0.99 -10.62
C GLY A 69 -12.03 -0.71 -10.33
N VAL A 70 -12.31 -0.56 -9.04
CA VAL A 70 -13.61 -0.15 -8.54
C VAL A 70 -13.43 1.02 -7.58
N LEU A 71 -14.30 2.01 -7.71
CA LEU A 71 -14.47 3.06 -6.71
C LEU A 71 -15.71 2.73 -5.90
N VAL A 72 -15.52 2.54 -4.59
CA VAL A 72 -16.59 2.32 -3.62
C VAL A 72 -16.75 3.58 -2.80
N GLN A 73 -17.98 4.09 -2.75
CA GLN A 73 -18.37 5.25 -1.95
C GLN A 73 -19.39 4.86 -0.89
N GLY A 74 -19.10 5.20 0.37
CA GLY A 74 -19.94 4.86 1.52
C GLY A 74 -19.93 3.38 1.89
N GLY A 75 -20.89 3.00 2.73
CA GLY A 75 -20.96 1.66 3.30
C GLY A 75 -19.80 1.34 4.24
N ALA A 76 -19.66 0.06 4.62
CA ALA A 76 -18.68 -0.37 5.61
C ALA A 76 -17.27 -0.61 5.04
N LEU A 77 -17.13 -0.84 3.73
CA LEU A 77 -15.88 -1.32 3.12
C LEU A 77 -14.69 -0.37 3.31
N PRO A 78 -14.79 0.96 3.08
CA PRO A 78 -13.63 1.84 3.24
C PRO A 78 -13.12 1.89 4.70
N ALA A 79 -14.04 1.89 5.68
CA ALA A 79 -13.70 1.83 7.11
C ALA A 79 -13.05 0.50 7.50
N GLN A 80 -13.54 -0.62 6.96
CA GLN A 80 -12.95 -1.95 7.18
C GLN A 80 -11.51 -2.04 6.66
N VAL A 81 -11.25 -1.52 5.46
CA VAL A 81 -9.88 -1.49 4.90
C VAL A 81 -8.96 -0.60 5.75
N THR A 82 -9.44 0.57 6.18
CA THR A 82 -8.69 1.45 7.10
C THR A 82 -8.35 0.72 8.40
N THR A 83 -9.32 0.01 8.98
CA THR A 83 -9.13 -0.77 10.21
C THR A 83 -8.12 -1.89 10.01
N GLN A 84 -8.14 -2.57 8.86
CA GLN A 84 -7.19 -3.63 8.53
C GLN A 84 -5.75 -3.12 8.53
N PHE A 85 -5.46 -2.02 7.83
CA PHE A 85 -4.12 -1.43 7.83
C PHE A 85 -3.74 -0.89 9.21
N GLY A 86 -4.68 -0.26 9.93
CA GLY A 86 -4.47 0.17 11.32
C GLY A 86 -4.04 -0.99 12.24
N ARG A 87 -4.66 -2.16 12.12
CA ARG A 87 -4.28 -3.37 12.89
C ARG A 87 -2.90 -3.88 12.51
N LEU A 88 -2.54 -3.87 11.22
CA LEU A 88 -1.21 -4.28 10.75
C LEU A 88 -0.11 -3.34 11.30
N ILE A 89 -0.39 -2.05 11.40
CA ILE A 89 0.51 -1.06 12.02
C ILE A 89 0.60 -1.28 13.54
N GLN A 90 -0.54 -1.37 14.23
CA GLN A 90 -0.59 -1.54 15.69
C GLN A 90 0.07 -2.84 16.18
N SER A 91 -0.02 -3.92 15.38
CA SER A 91 0.65 -5.20 15.67
C SER A 91 2.13 -5.22 15.26
N GLY A 92 2.65 -4.15 14.66
CA GLY A 92 4.02 -4.06 14.19
C GLY A 92 4.33 -4.96 13.00
N VAL A 93 3.33 -5.47 12.28
CA VAL A 93 3.53 -6.15 10.99
C VAL A 93 4.03 -5.14 9.96
N LEU A 94 3.41 -3.97 9.93
CA LEU A 94 3.89 -2.79 9.23
C LEU A 94 4.59 -1.86 10.21
N GLU A 95 5.80 -1.46 9.88
CA GLU A 95 6.63 -0.58 10.70
C GLU A 95 6.79 0.77 10.03
N ARG A 96 6.74 1.83 10.85
CA ARG A 96 6.99 3.18 10.37
C ARG A 96 8.45 3.30 9.92
N LEU A 97 8.67 3.78 8.70
CA LEU A 97 9.98 4.18 8.24
C LEU A 97 10.34 5.50 8.97
N GLY A 98 11.45 5.50 9.71
CA GLY A 98 11.97 6.71 10.33
C GLY A 98 12.21 7.80 9.27
N ARG A 99 12.01 9.06 9.66
CA ARG A 99 12.40 10.20 8.81
C ARG A 99 13.92 10.32 8.74
#